data_AF-A0A3N4K223-F1
#
_entry.id   AF-A0A3N4K223-F1
#
_cell.length_a   1.000
_cell.length_b   1.000
_cell.length_c   1.000
_cell.angle_alpha   90.00
_cell.angle_beta   90.00
_cell.angle_gamma   90.00
#
_symmetry.space_group_name_H-M   'P 1'
#
loop_
_entity.id
_entity.type
_entity.pdbx_description
1 polymer ?
#
loop_
_entity_poly.entity_id
_entity_poly.type
_entity_poly.pdbx_seq_one_letter_code
_entity_poly.pdbx_strand_id
1 'polypeptide(L)'
;RRTWNREEWASKAQTRESQDRAASKLHHEAKLAGKKFHRPPTPPDASSTTARAGRLNLEENLNKTTLVPAGAGVGKKGRGAGFYCEACDLTFKDSLQWVDHLNSKQHLHAVGERDEVVVATLEMVVERLAWLKRRREEEGRNAEEVDLAKRLAERARAEEEERVQRRERRKIFRRERKEKEKKLGKEGRDGDGAERGGEEEEDPDAAAMARMMGFAGGFGTTKKRS
;
A
#
# COMPACT_ATOMS: atom_id res chain seq x y z
N ARG A 1 -27.16 24.71 25.82
CA ARG A 1 -27.78 25.63 24.82
C ARG A 1 -26.65 26.40 24.15
N ARG A 2 -26.58 26.44 22.81
CA ARG A 2 -25.49 27.14 22.09
C ARG A 2 -25.77 28.65 22.15
N THR A 3 -24.97 29.41 22.90
CA THR A 3 -25.10 30.87 23.02
C THR A 3 -24.45 31.53 21.82
N TRP A 4 -25.26 32.14 20.95
CA TRP A 4 -24.75 32.90 19.80
C TRP A 4 -24.24 34.26 20.27
N ASN A 5 -22.98 34.59 19.97
CA ASN A 5 -22.40 35.89 20.28
C ASN A 5 -22.87 36.95 19.26
N ARG A 6 -23.78 37.83 19.66
CA ARG A 6 -24.43 38.82 18.77
C ARG A 6 -23.42 39.77 18.10
N GLU A 7 -22.35 40.15 18.80
CA GLU A 7 -21.35 41.10 18.29
C GLU A 7 -20.50 40.48 17.18
N GLU A 8 -20.09 39.23 17.34
CA GLU A 8 -19.33 38.49 16.33
C GLU A 8 -20.15 38.26 15.04
N TRP A 9 -21.44 38.00 15.18
CA TRP A 9 -22.33 37.84 14.03
C TRP A 9 -22.64 39.19 13.36
N ALA A 10 -22.75 40.27 14.13
CA ALA A 10 -22.91 41.61 13.59
C ALA A 10 -21.66 42.06 12.81
N SER A 11 -20.45 41.80 13.32
CA SER A 11 -19.21 42.11 12.60
C SER A 11 -19.07 41.27 11.33
N LYS A 12 -19.36 39.97 11.38
CA LYS A 12 -19.39 39.09 10.19
C LYS A 12 -20.42 39.54 9.16
N ALA A 13 -21.58 40.02 9.58
CA ALA A 13 -22.59 40.57 8.68
C ALA A 13 -22.10 41.85 8.01
N GLN A 14 -21.51 42.79 8.76
CA GLN A 14 -20.92 44.00 8.21
C GLN A 14 -19.79 43.71 7.21
N THR A 15 -18.91 42.74 7.50
CA THR A 15 -17.86 42.36 6.56
C THR A 15 -18.45 41.81 5.26
N ARG A 16 -19.49 40.97 5.34
CA ARG A 16 -20.17 40.44 4.15
C ARG A 16 -20.86 41.54 3.35
N GLU A 17 -21.61 42.42 4.00
CA GLU A 17 -22.25 43.56 3.34
C GLU A 17 -21.22 44.47 2.67
N SER A 18 -20.08 44.71 3.29
CA SER A 18 -19.02 45.53 2.70
C SER A 18 -18.42 44.87 1.45
N GLN A 19 -18.22 43.55 1.47
CA GLN A 19 -17.76 42.76 0.32
C GLN A 19 -18.80 42.75 -0.80
N ASP A 20 -20.08 42.54 -0.48
CA ASP A 20 -21.17 42.52 -1.45
C ASP A 20 -21.36 43.89 -2.11
N ARG A 21 -21.25 44.98 -1.34
CA ARG A 21 -21.27 46.36 -1.86
C ARG A 21 -20.07 46.64 -2.77
N ALA A 22 -18.86 46.20 -2.39
CA ALA A 22 -17.67 46.34 -3.21
C ALA A 22 -17.81 45.56 -4.53
N ALA A 23 -18.25 44.31 -4.47
CA ALA A 23 -18.52 43.49 -5.66
C ALA A 23 -19.59 44.15 -6.55
N SER A 24 -20.69 44.64 -5.98
CA SER A 24 -21.76 45.32 -6.72
C SER A 24 -21.27 46.57 -7.45
N LYS A 25 -20.38 47.36 -6.84
CA LYS A 25 -19.73 48.51 -7.49
C LYS A 25 -18.89 48.08 -8.68
N LEU A 26 -18.04 47.06 -8.51
CA LEU A 26 -17.22 46.52 -9.61
C LEU A 26 -18.07 45.97 -10.76
N HIS A 27 -19.18 45.30 -10.45
CA HIS A 27 -20.15 44.85 -11.45
C HIS A 27 -20.80 46.03 -12.20
N HIS A 28 -21.16 47.09 -11.48
CA HIS A 28 -21.75 48.29 -12.07
C HIS A 28 -20.76 49.03 -12.97
N GLU A 29 -19.50 49.17 -12.54
CA GLU A 29 -18.42 49.75 -13.34
C GLU A 29 -18.13 48.94 -14.60
N ALA A 30 -18.09 47.60 -14.50
CA ALA A 30 -17.93 46.73 -15.67
C ALA A 30 -19.09 46.89 -16.66
N LYS A 31 -20.33 47.00 -16.15
CA LYS A 31 -21.52 47.23 -16.96
C LYS A 31 -21.49 48.60 -17.65
N LEU A 32 -21.07 49.65 -16.95
CA LEU A 32 -20.88 50.99 -17.52
C LEU A 32 -19.80 50.99 -18.62
N ALA A 33 -18.72 50.23 -18.43
CA ALA A 33 -17.67 50.04 -19.42
C ALA A 33 -18.08 49.11 -20.59
N GLY A 34 -19.33 48.60 -20.61
CA GLY A 34 -19.84 47.70 -21.65
C GLY A 34 -19.19 46.31 -21.67
N LYS A 35 -18.40 45.96 -20.64
CA LYS A 35 -17.71 44.66 -20.54
C LYS A 35 -18.52 43.72 -19.65
N LYS A 36 -18.49 42.42 -19.95
CA LYS A 36 -19.03 41.41 -19.04
C LYS A 36 -18.14 41.35 -17.80
N PHE A 37 -18.76 41.38 -16.61
CA PHE A 37 -18.01 41.24 -15.38
C PHE A 37 -17.47 39.81 -15.27
N HIS A 38 -16.16 39.71 -15.09
CA HIS A 38 -15.47 38.48 -14.76
C HIS A 38 -14.92 38.61 -13.34
N ARG A 39 -15.06 37.54 -12.54
CA ARG A 39 -14.40 37.47 -11.23
C ARG A 39 -12.89 37.68 -11.44
N PRO A 40 -12.20 38.45 -10.57
CA PRO A 40 -10.76 38.64 -10.70
C PRO A 40 -10.06 37.28 -10.80
N PRO A 41 -9.04 37.16 -11.67
CA PRO A 41 -8.33 35.91 -11.89
C PRO A 41 -7.74 35.38 -10.59
N THR A 42 -7.52 34.05 -10.55
CA THR A 42 -6.90 33.35 -9.42
C THR A 42 -5.59 34.05 -9.02
N PRO A 43 -5.24 34.08 -7.71
CA PRO A 43 -4.04 34.77 -7.22
C PRO A 43 -2.77 34.38 -7.99
N PRO A 44 -1.76 35.26 -8.05
CA PRO A 44 -0.50 34.99 -8.75
C PRO A 44 0.28 33.78 -8.17
N ASP A 45 -0.09 33.29 -6.99
CA ASP A 45 0.51 32.11 -6.35
C ASP A 45 -0.25 30.80 -6.65
N ALA A 46 -1.31 30.85 -7.47
CA ALA A 46 -2.08 29.68 -7.87
C ALA A 46 -1.25 28.68 -8.67
N SER A 47 -1.30 27.40 -8.29
CA SER A 47 -0.68 26.31 -9.05
C SER A 47 -1.34 26.14 -10.42
N SER A 48 -0.56 25.71 -11.42
CA SER A 48 -1.09 25.29 -12.71
C SER A 48 -1.96 24.03 -12.56
N THR A 49 -3.03 23.91 -13.36
CA THR A 49 -3.83 22.67 -13.44
C THR A 49 -2.92 21.48 -13.73
N THR A 50 -3.05 20.44 -12.91
CA THR A 50 -2.32 19.17 -13.11
C THR A 50 -3.26 18.06 -13.53
N ALA A 51 -2.70 17.00 -14.14
CA ALA A 51 -3.47 15.80 -14.41
C ALA A 51 -3.91 15.15 -13.09
N ARG A 52 -5.16 14.68 -13.01
CA ARG A 52 -5.70 14.01 -11.83
C ARG A 52 -4.79 12.84 -11.41
N ALA A 53 -4.31 12.89 -10.16
CA ALA A 53 -3.42 11.86 -9.62
C ALA A 53 -4.14 10.54 -9.26
N GLY A 54 -5.43 10.61 -8.93
CA GLY A 54 -6.25 9.48 -8.52
C GLY A 54 -7.36 9.13 -9.51
N ARG A 55 -7.81 7.87 -9.48
CA ARG A 55 -9.05 7.44 -10.15
C ARG A 55 -10.25 8.06 -9.42
N LEU A 56 -11.25 8.50 -10.18
CA LEU A 56 -12.50 8.99 -9.60
C LEU A 56 -13.32 7.82 -9.07
N ASN A 57 -13.65 7.84 -7.78
CA ASN A 57 -14.46 6.82 -7.14
C ASN A 57 -15.96 7.08 -7.39
N LEU A 58 -16.45 6.60 -8.52
CA LEU A 58 -17.88 6.69 -8.88
C LEU A 58 -18.72 5.55 -8.28
N GLU A 59 -18.06 4.53 -7.75
CA GLU A 59 -18.68 3.26 -7.36
C GLU A 59 -19.13 3.22 -5.90
N GLU A 60 -18.61 4.12 -5.05
CA GLU A 60 -18.83 4.08 -3.60
C GLU A 60 -20.29 4.18 -3.18
N ASN A 61 -21.13 4.82 -4.00
CA ASN A 61 -22.55 5.06 -3.71
C ASN A 61 -23.50 4.17 -4.52
N LEU A 62 -22.98 3.16 -5.22
CA LEU A 62 -23.81 2.19 -5.92
C LEU A 62 -24.64 1.38 -4.91
N ASN A 63 -25.93 1.24 -5.19
CA ASN A 63 -26.91 0.47 -4.40
C ASN A 63 -27.12 0.95 -2.95
N LYS A 64 -26.60 2.13 -2.56
CA LYS A 64 -26.82 2.70 -1.23
C LYS A 64 -27.99 3.68 -1.25
N THR A 65 -28.97 3.46 -0.38
CA THR A 65 -30.05 4.43 -0.12
C THR A 65 -29.63 5.33 1.03
N THR A 66 -29.59 6.65 0.78
CA THR A 66 -29.23 7.64 1.80
C THR A 66 -30.42 8.57 2.07
N LEU A 67 -30.66 8.88 3.33
CA LEU A 67 -31.71 9.79 3.73
C LEU A 67 -31.23 11.23 3.54
N VAL A 68 -31.80 11.94 2.56
CA VAL A 68 -31.48 13.33 2.27
C VAL A 68 -32.44 14.25 3.05
N PRO A 69 -31.94 15.26 3.78
CA PRO A 69 -32.80 16.18 4.52
C PRO A 69 -33.73 16.95 3.57
N ALA A 70 -34.99 17.12 3.98
CA ALA A 70 -35.99 17.86 3.22
C ALA A 70 -35.50 19.31 2.99
N GLY A 71 -35.30 19.68 1.72
CA GLY A 71 -34.76 20.98 1.31
C GLY A 71 -33.37 20.94 0.69
N ALA A 72 -32.54 19.94 1.00
CA ALA A 72 -31.21 19.78 0.38
C ALA A 72 -31.26 19.21 -1.05
N GLY A 73 -32.44 18.79 -1.52
CA GLY A 73 -32.67 18.34 -2.89
C GLY A 73 -33.11 19.44 -3.87
N VAL A 74 -33.33 20.68 -3.39
CA VAL A 74 -33.81 21.78 -4.23
C VAL A 74 -32.62 22.48 -4.90
N GLY A 75 -32.33 22.06 -6.12
CA GLY A 75 -31.22 22.58 -6.92
C GLY A 75 -29.91 21.81 -6.74
N LYS A 76 -28.81 22.44 -7.12
CA LYS A 76 -27.46 21.83 -7.04
C LYS A 76 -26.74 22.18 -5.74
N LYS A 77 -27.23 23.11 -4.92
CA LYS A 77 -26.51 23.62 -3.75
C LYS A 77 -26.89 22.88 -2.47
N GLY A 78 -25.90 22.51 -1.66
CA GLY A 78 -26.08 21.74 -0.43
C GLY A 78 -25.89 20.24 -0.64
N ARG A 79 -25.85 19.46 0.45
CA ARG A 79 -25.60 18.00 0.40
C ARG A 79 -26.87 17.23 0.05
N GLY A 80 -27.22 17.23 -1.23
CA GLY A 80 -28.28 16.39 -1.81
C GLY A 80 -27.83 14.96 -2.14
N ALA A 81 -28.70 14.19 -2.78
CA ALA A 81 -28.36 12.87 -3.32
C ALA A 81 -27.44 13.02 -4.55
N GLY A 82 -26.26 12.41 -4.52
CA GLY A 82 -25.31 12.37 -5.63
C GLY A 82 -23.86 12.58 -5.22
N PHE A 83 -23.03 12.98 -6.18
CA PHE A 83 -21.63 13.37 -5.98
C PHE A 83 -21.55 14.79 -5.45
N TYR A 84 -20.89 15.00 -4.31
CA TYR A 84 -20.75 16.31 -3.68
C TYR A 84 -19.34 16.87 -3.86
N CYS A 85 -19.24 18.13 -4.29
CA CYS A 85 -18.01 18.90 -4.28
C CYS A 85 -17.91 19.75 -3.01
N GLU A 86 -16.84 19.56 -2.24
CA GLU A 86 -16.58 20.34 -1.02
C GLU A 86 -16.08 21.76 -1.31
N ALA A 87 -15.38 21.96 -2.42
CA ALA A 87 -14.87 23.29 -2.79
C ALA A 87 -15.98 24.24 -3.29
N CYS A 88 -17.01 23.70 -3.95
CA CYS A 88 -18.05 24.50 -4.59
C CYS A 88 -19.41 24.43 -3.89
N ASP A 89 -19.57 23.56 -2.89
CA ASP A 89 -20.85 23.25 -2.22
C ASP A 89 -21.97 22.83 -3.20
N LEU A 90 -21.60 22.10 -4.25
CA LEU A 90 -22.50 21.62 -5.29
C LEU A 90 -22.61 20.09 -5.27
N THR A 91 -23.84 19.59 -5.35
CA THR A 91 -24.14 18.19 -5.68
C THR A 91 -24.57 17.99 -7.12
N PHE A 92 -24.05 16.92 -7.72
CA PHE A 92 -24.36 16.45 -9.06
C PHE A 92 -24.93 15.04 -9.00
N LYS A 93 -26.02 14.80 -9.75
CA LYS A 93 -26.71 13.50 -9.77
C LYS A 93 -26.06 12.53 -10.78
N ASP A 94 -25.48 13.08 -11.84
CA ASP A 94 -24.87 12.31 -12.92
C ASP A 94 -23.34 12.32 -12.82
N SER A 95 -22.71 11.22 -13.24
CA SER A 95 -21.24 11.09 -13.27
C SER A 95 -20.59 12.01 -14.30
N LEU A 96 -21.22 12.22 -15.46
CA LEU A 96 -20.71 13.13 -16.49
C LEU A 96 -20.69 14.58 -15.98
N GLN A 97 -21.80 15.02 -15.39
CA GLN A 97 -21.88 16.37 -14.80
C GLN A 97 -20.88 16.56 -13.67
N TRP A 98 -20.58 15.51 -12.90
CA TRP A 98 -19.55 15.53 -11.87
C TRP A 98 -18.15 15.74 -12.47
N VAL A 99 -17.80 15.00 -13.52
CA VAL A 99 -16.50 15.14 -14.20
C VAL A 99 -16.37 16.51 -14.86
N ASP A 100 -17.42 16.98 -15.53
CA ASP A 100 -17.45 18.30 -16.16
C ASP A 100 -17.31 19.41 -15.13
N HIS A 101 -17.93 19.24 -13.95
CA HIS A 101 -17.77 20.18 -12.85
C HIS A 101 -16.32 20.25 -12.36
N LEU A 102 -15.68 19.12 -12.11
CA LEU A 102 -14.27 19.09 -11.67
C LEU A 102 -13.34 19.79 -12.67
N ASN A 103 -13.63 19.69 -13.96
CA ASN A 103 -12.86 20.33 -15.03
C ASN A 103 -13.32 21.78 -15.33
N SER A 104 -14.38 22.27 -14.68
CA SER A 104 -14.92 23.59 -14.96
C SER A 104 -14.04 24.69 -14.33
N LYS A 105 -13.92 25.83 -15.02
CA LYS A 105 -13.21 27.01 -14.50
C LYS A 105 -13.71 27.42 -13.11
N GLN A 106 -15.01 27.26 -12.86
CA GLN A 106 -15.62 27.56 -11.57
C GLN A 106 -15.02 26.73 -10.44
N HIS A 107 -14.80 25.43 -10.67
CA HIS A 107 -14.17 24.54 -9.70
C HIS A 107 -12.68 24.84 -9.53
N LEU A 108 -11.94 25.00 -10.63
CA LEU A 108 -10.51 25.31 -10.59
C LEU A 108 -10.25 26.62 -9.82
N HIS A 109 -11.05 27.66 -10.05
CA HIS A 109 -10.94 28.91 -9.28
C HIS A 109 -11.29 28.75 -7.80
N ALA A 110 -12.20 27.84 -7.44
CA ALA A 110 -12.55 27.56 -6.05
C ALA A 110 -11.44 26.79 -5.32
N VAL A 111 -10.76 25.88 -6.02
CA VAL A 111 -9.59 25.14 -5.54
C VAL A 111 -8.33 26.03 -5.50
N GLY A 112 -8.30 27.08 -6.32
CA GLY A 112 -7.14 27.96 -6.44
C GLY A 112 -6.13 27.52 -7.50
N GLU A 113 -6.57 26.71 -8.47
CA GLU A 113 -5.76 26.32 -9.64
C GLU A 113 -6.01 27.27 -10.82
N ARG A 114 -5.01 27.38 -11.69
CA ARG A 114 -5.13 28.08 -12.98
C ARG A 114 -5.68 27.16 -14.05
N ASP A 115 -6.53 27.69 -14.92
CA ASP A 115 -7.05 27.01 -16.12
C ASP A 115 -6.00 26.89 -17.25
N GLU A 116 -4.80 27.40 -17.03
CA GLU A 116 -3.70 27.35 -18.00
C GLU A 116 -2.90 26.05 -17.83
N VAL A 117 -2.79 25.30 -18.93
CA VAL A 117 -2.00 24.07 -18.99
C VAL A 117 -0.62 24.39 -19.57
N VAL A 118 0.43 23.95 -18.86
CA VAL A 118 1.81 24.09 -19.33
C VAL A 118 2.07 23.14 -20.50
N VAL A 119 2.61 23.68 -21.60
CA VAL A 119 3.02 22.87 -22.76
C VAL A 119 4.27 22.06 -22.39
N ALA A 120 4.23 20.75 -22.64
CA ALA A 120 5.35 19.87 -22.31
C ALA A 120 6.58 20.15 -23.19
N THR A 121 7.75 20.22 -22.56
CA THR A 121 9.04 20.30 -23.27
C THR A 121 9.55 18.91 -23.65
N LEU A 122 10.54 18.85 -24.54
CA LEU A 122 11.19 17.60 -24.95
C LEU A 122 11.78 16.84 -23.75
N GLU A 123 12.42 17.57 -22.83
CA GLU A 123 13.03 17.01 -21.62
C GLU A 123 11.98 16.34 -20.72
N MET A 124 10.85 17.02 -20.48
CA MET A 124 9.74 16.46 -19.69
C MET A 124 9.20 15.15 -20.28
N VAL A 125 9.15 15.05 -21.62
CA VAL A 125 8.68 13.84 -22.30
C VAL A 125 9.68 12.69 -22.12
N VAL A 126 10.98 12.96 -22.26
CA VAL A 126 12.04 11.95 -22.06
C VAL A 126 12.01 11.42 -20.63
N GLU A 127 11.92 12.31 -19.64
CA GLU A 127 11.79 11.93 -18.22
C GLU A 127 10.52 11.10 -17.97
N ARG A 128 9.39 11.50 -18.56
CA ARG A 128 8.13 10.78 -18.42
C ARG A 128 8.18 9.39 -19.03
N LEU A 129 8.80 9.23 -20.20
CA LEU A 129 9.00 7.94 -20.84
C LEU A 129 9.93 7.03 -20.03
N ALA A 130 11.01 7.57 -19.48
CA ALA A 130 11.90 6.83 -18.58
C ALA A 130 11.16 6.36 -17.33
N TRP A 131 10.33 7.22 -16.72
CA TRP A 131 9.49 6.85 -15.58
C TRP A 131 8.46 5.76 -15.93
N LEU A 132 7.79 5.86 -17.08
CA LEU A 132 6.84 4.85 -17.54
C LEU A 132 7.50 3.50 -17.81
N LYS A 133 8.72 3.51 -18.39
CA LYS A 133 9.52 2.29 -18.58
C LYS A 133 9.84 1.64 -17.24
N ARG A 134 10.33 2.41 -16.27
CA ARG A 134 10.61 1.92 -14.91
C ARG A 134 9.37 1.34 -14.25
N ARG A 135 8.23 2.04 -14.31
CA ARG A 135 6.96 1.57 -13.75
C ARG A 135 6.49 0.27 -14.39
N ARG A 136 6.61 0.14 -15.71
CA ARG A 136 6.27 -1.11 -16.43
C ARG A 136 7.21 -2.26 -16.03
N GLU A 137 8.49 -2.01 -15.87
CA GLU A 137 9.45 -3.02 -15.41
C GLU A 137 9.16 -3.45 -13.96
N GLU A 138 8.84 -2.51 -13.06
CA GLU A 138 8.41 -2.81 -11.69
C GLU A 138 7.10 -3.62 -11.65
N GLU A 139 6.07 -3.20 -12.40
CA GLU A 139 4.82 -3.93 -12.55
C GLU A 139 5.05 -5.34 -13.15
N GLY A 140 5.95 -5.47 -14.13
CA GLY A 140 6.33 -6.74 -14.75
C GLY A 140 7.10 -7.66 -13.80
N ARG A 141 8.04 -7.11 -13.00
CA ARG A 141 8.75 -7.86 -11.95
C ARG A 141 7.80 -8.34 -10.86
N ASN A 142 6.87 -7.49 -10.43
CA ASN A 142 5.85 -7.87 -9.47
C ASN A 142 4.94 -8.97 -10.04
N ALA A 143 4.57 -8.90 -11.32
CA ALA A 143 3.81 -9.96 -11.97
C ALA A 143 4.61 -11.27 -12.08
N GLU A 144 5.92 -11.19 -12.35
CA GLU A 144 6.81 -12.35 -12.39
C GLU A 144 7.02 -12.97 -10.99
N GLU A 145 7.11 -12.16 -9.94
CA GLU A 145 7.12 -12.61 -8.55
C GLU A 145 5.80 -13.28 -8.15
N VAL A 146 4.67 -12.86 -8.72
CA VAL A 146 3.34 -13.44 -8.45
C VAL A 146 3.09 -14.73 -9.23
N ASP A 147 3.95 -15.10 -10.18
CA ASP A 147 3.87 -16.39 -10.87
C ASP A 147 4.20 -17.55 -9.91
N LEU A 148 3.15 -18.05 -9.26
CA LEU A 148 3.20 -19.10 -8.24
C LEU A 148 3.91 -20.37 -8.75
N ALA A 149 3.82 -20.65 -10.05
CA ALA A 149 4.48 -21.81 -10.65
C ALA A 149 6.01 -21.69 -10.60
N LYS A 150 6.56 -20.49 -10.85
CA LYS A 150 8.01 -20.24 -10.77
C LYS A 150 8.52 -20.35 -9.34
N ARG A 151 7.81 -19.76 -8.37
CA ARG A 151 8.16 -19.87 -6.93
C ARG A 151 8.13 -21.30 -6.41
N LEU A 152 7.13 -22.09 -6.81
CA LEU A 152 7.06 -23.51 -6.45
C LEU A 152 8.20 -24.32 -7.09
N ALA A 153 8.55 -24.04 -8.34
CA ALA A 153 9.65 -24.69 -9.03
C ALA A 153 11.02 -24.36 -8.41
N GLU A 154 11.28 -23.10 -8.04
CA GLU A 154 12.52 -22.70 -7.36
C GLU A 154 12.65 -23.35 -5.98
N ARG A 155 11.56 -23.40 -5.21
CA ARG A 155 11.56 -24.05 -3.90
C ARG A 155 11.78 -25.56 -3.99
N ALA A 156 11.19 -26.21 -4.99
CA ALA A 156 11.41 -27.63 -5.25
C ALA A 156 12.86 -27.93 -5.64
N ARG A 157 13.50 -27.07 -6.46
CA ARG A 157 14.92 -27.20 -6.82
C ARG A 157 15.83 -27.06 -5.60
N ALA A 158 15.59 -26.05 -4.76
CA ALA A 158 16.35 -25.86 -3.52
C ALA A 158 16.23 -27.06 -2.57
N GLU A 159 15.03 -27.65 -2.44
CA GLU A 159 14.81 -28.84 -1.62
C GLU A 159 15.47 -30.09 -2.21
N GLU A 160 15.50 -30.23 -3.54
CA GLU A 160 16.23 -31.31 -4.22
C GLU A 160 17.75 -31.18 -4.00
N GLU A 161 18.31 -29.99 -4.15
CA GLU A 161 19.72 -29.71 -3.91
C GLU A 161 20.10 -30.01 -2.45
N GLU A 162 19.28 -29.61 -1.48
CA GLU A 162 19.49 -29.93 -0.08
C GLU A 162 19.46 -31.45 0.17
N ARG A 163 18.53 -32.17 -0.47
CA ARG A 163 18.47 -33.64 -0.39
C ARG A 163 19.72 -34.30 -1.00
N VAL A 164 20.23 -33.78 -2.10
CA VAL A 164 21.46 -34.28 -2.74
C VAL A 164 22.65 -34.02 -1.82
N GLN A 165 22.83 -32.80 -1.30
CA GLN A 165 23.89 -32.47 -0.35
C GLN A 165 23.81 -33.32 0.92
N ARG A 166 22.61 -33.59 1.44
CA ARG A 166 22.41 -34.49 2.59
C ARG A 166 22.82 -35.92 2.28
N ARG A 167 22.55 -36.41 1.06
CA ARG A 167 23.00 -37.75 0.62
C ARG A 167 24.52 -37.82 0.48
N GLU A 168 25.15 -36.78 -0.04
CA GLU A 168 26.61 -36.71 -0.17
C GLU A 168 27.30 -36.63 1.19
N ARG A 169 26.81 -35.78 2.11
CA ARG A 169 27.27 -35.73 3.50
C ARG A 169 27.18 -37.10 4.19
N ARG A 170 26.07 -37.84 3.99
CA ARG A 170 25.91 -39.22 4.50
C ARG A 170 26.90 -40.20 3.86
N LYS A 171 27.22 -40.07 2.58
CA LYS A 171 28.21 -40.93 1.89
C LYS A 171 29.61 -40.67 2.41
N ILE A 172 29.99 -39.41 2.61
CA ILE A 172 31.29 -39.00 3.16
C ILE A 172 31.43 -39.54 4.59
N PHE A 173 30.46 -39.29 5.45
CA PHE A 173 30.44 -39.80 6.83
C PHE A 173 30.58 -41.33 6.92
N ARG A 174 29.89 -42.08 6.02
CA ARG A 174 30.03 -43.55 5.94
C ARG A 174 31.41 -44.01 5.49
N ARG A 175 32.10 -43.26 4.62
CA ARG A 175 33.47 -43.58 4.19
C ARG A 175 34.46 -43.32 5.32
N GLU A 176 34.36 -42.17 5.99
CA GLU A 176 35.21 -41.83 7.13
C GLU A 176 35.05 -42.83 8.29
N ARG A 177 33.81 -43.25 8.59
CA ARG A 177 33.57 -44.27 9.62
C ARG A 177 34.22 -45.62 9.28
N LYS A 178 34.14 -46.05 8.01
CA LYS A 178 34.80 -47.29 7.55
C LYS A 178 36.33 -47.19 7.59
N GLU A 179 36.90 -46.01 7.32
CA GLU A 179 38.35 -45.80 7.47
C GLU A 179 38.78 -45.81 8.93
N LYS A 180 38.01 -45.20 9.84
CA LYS A 180 38.26 -45.27 11.28
C LYS A 180 38.20 -46.70 11.81
N GLU A 181 37.17 -47.48 11.45
CA GLU A 181 37.07 -48.91 11.80
C GLU A 181 38.24 -49.73 11.24
N LYS A 182 38.69 -49.46 10.01
CA LYS A 182 39.86 -50.13 9.43
C LYS A 182 41.17 -49.76 10.13
N LYS A 183 41.32 -48.54 10.63
CA LYS A 183 42.50 -48.11 11.40
C LYS A 183 42.52 -48.77 12.79
N LEU A 184 41.40 -48.73 13.50
CA LEU A 184 41.22 -49.40 14.80
C LEU A 184 41.40 -50.93 14.68
N GLY A 185 40.89 -51.55 13.60
CA GLY A 185 41.09 -52.98 13.33
C GLY A 185 42.50 -53.37 12.89
N LYS A 186 43.35 -52.40 12.49
CA LYS A 186 44.76 -52.64 12.14
C LYS A 186 45.68 -52.47 13.34
N GLU A 187 45.28 -51.66 14.33
CA GLU A 187 45.97 -51.53 15.62
C GLU A 187 45.66 -52.69 16.59
N GLY A 188 44.62 -53.50 16.32
CA GLY A 188 44.26 -54.68 17.13
C GLY A 188 44.90 -56.02 16.72
N ARG A 189 45.94 -56.04 15.86
CA ARG A 189 46.58 -57.29 15.38
C ARG A 189 48.03 -57.51 15.85
N ASP A 190 48.43 -56.87 16.95
CA ASP A 190 49.63 -57.21 17.70
C ASP A 190 49.36 -56.95 19.20
N GLY A 191 48.91 -57.96 19.95
CA GLY A 191 48.68 -57.85 21.39
C GLY A 191 47.74 -58.89 21.97
N ASP A 192 48.33 -59.92 22.57
CA ASP A 192 47.68 -60.97 23.35
C ASP A 192 47.03 -60.41 24.64
N GLY A 193 45.78 -60.81 24.91
CA GLY A 193 45.09 -60.94 26.21
C GLY A 193 45.05 -59.78 27.22
N ALA A 194 43.88 -59.14 27.40
CA ALA A 194 43.36 -58.74 28.72
C ALA A 194 41.87 -58.34 28.68
N GLU A 195 41.18 -58.67 29.76
CA GLU A 195 39.77 -58.46 30.11
C GLU A 195 39.27 -57.00 30.08
N ARG A 196 37.98 -56.86 29.73
CA ARG A 196 36.94 -56.09 30.46
C ARG A 196 36.95 -54.55 30.41
N GLY A 197 35.78 -54.00 30.03
CA GLY A 197 35.32 -52.68 30.45
C GLY A 197 34.70 -51.86 29.32
N GLY A 198 33.38 -51.99 29.12
CA GLY A 198 32.65 -51.06 28.29
C GLY A 198 32.44 -49.74 29.02
N GLU A 199 32.85 -48.65 28.39
CA GLU A 199 32.37 -47.29 28.66
C GLU A 199 32.07 -46.69 27.29
N GLU A 200 30.79 -46.73 26.91
CA GLU A 200 30.25 -45.86 25.86
C GLU A 200 30.31 -44.44 26.42
N GLU A 201 31.33 -43.68 26.04
CA GLU A 201 31.33 -42.23 26.19
C GLU A 201 30.18 -41.72 25.31
N GLU A 202 29.08 -41.31 25.95
CA GLU A 202 27.95 -40.70 25.28
C GLU A 202 28.41 -39.40 24.62
N ASP A 203 28.67 -39.44 23.30
CA ASP A 203 28.92 -38.25 22.49
C ASP A 203 27.82 -37.21 22.78
N PRO A 204 28.14 -36.02 23.34
CA PRO A 204 27.14 -35.01 23.71
C PRO A 204 26.30 -34.53 22.51
N ASP A 205 26.82 -34.70 21.30
CA ASP A 205 26.13 -34.42 20.05
C ASP A 205 25.05 -35.47 19.73
N ALA A 206 25.22 -36.73 20.12
CA ALA A 206 24.19 -37.76 19.95
C ALA A 206 23.00 -37.52 20.88
N ALA A 207 23.27 -37.09 22.13
CA ALA A 207 22.23 -36.72 23.09
C ALA A 207 21.49 -35.43 22.67
N ALA A 208 22.19 -34.45 22.12
CA ALA A 208 21.58 -33.22 21.58
C ALA A 208 20.69 -33.52 20.35
N MET A 209 21.14 -34.38 19.44
CA MET A 209 20.36 -34.79 18.26
C MET A 209 19.14 -35.64 18.63
N ALA A 210 19.23 -36.49 19.66
CA ALA A 210 18.10 -37.28 20.17
C ALA A 210 17.03 -36.41 20.85
N ARG A 211 17.43 -35.33 21.54
CA ARG A 211 16.51 -34.32 22.08
C ARG A 211 15.84 -33.50 20.98
N MET A 212 16.59 -33.13 19.94
CA MET A 212 16.04 -32.41 18.79
C MET A 212 15.06 -33.26 17.96
N MET A 213 15.19 -34.59 17.99
CA MET A 213 14.28 -35.55 17.34
C MET A 213 13.18 -36.11 18.25
N GLY A 214 13.03 -35.63 19.49
CA GLY A 214 11.86 -35.91 20.34
C GLY A 214 11.83 -37.27 21.04
N PHE A 215 12.95 -37.99 21.15
CA PHE A 215 13.01 -39.31 21.81
C PHE A 215 13.14 -39.28 23.35
N ALA A 216 13.17 -38.09 23.96
CA ALA A 216 13.38 -37.90 25.40
C ALA A 216 12.10 -38.03 26.27
N GLY A 217 11.14 -38.89 25.89
CA GLY A 217 9.87 -39.07 26.61
C GLY A 217 9.45 -40.53 26.66
N GLY A 218 9.70 -41.20 27.80
CA GLY A 218 9.55 -42.64 28.00
C GLY A 218 8.16 -43.22 27.75
N PHE A 219 8.12 -44.26 26.91
CA PHE A 219 6.97 -45.13 26.71
C PHE A 219 6.84 -46.04 27.95
N GLY A 220 5.74 -45.88 28.69
CA GLY A 220 5.64 -46.28 30.10
C GLY A 220 5.50 -47.77 30.39
N THR A 221 5.97 -48.17 31.58
CA THR A 221 5.32 -49.17 32.44
C THR A 221 5.71 -48.90 33.91
N THR A 222 4.75 -48.62 34.81
CA THR A 222 4.84 -49.07 36.21
C THR A 222 3.45 -49.46 36.70
N LYS A 223 3.24 -50.77 36.80
CA LYS A 223 2.10 -51.43 37.43
C LYS A 223 2.27 -51.33 38.95
N LYS A 224 1.40 -50.60 39.65
CA LYS A 224 1.32 -50.64 41.12
C LYS A 224 0.70 -51.98 41.55
N ARG A 225 1.42 -52.71 42.40
CA ARG A 225 0.92 -53.93 43.07
C ARG A 225 0.09 -53.52 44.29
N SER A 226 -1.16 -53.97 44.33
CA SER A 226 -1.91 -54.36 45.54
C SER A 226 -2.31 -55.81 45.35
#